data_AF-A0AAV0BR78-F1
#
_entry.id   AF-A0AAV0BR78-F1
#
_cell.length_a   1.000
_cell.length_b   1.000
_cell.length_c   1.000
_cell.angle_alpha   90.00
_cell.angle_beta   90.00
_cell.angle_gamma   90.00
#
_symmetry.space_group_name_H-M   'P 1'
#
loop_
_entity.id
_entity.type
_entity.pdbx_description
1 polymer ?
#
loop_
_entity_poly.entity_id
_entity_poly.type
_entity_poly.pdbx_seq_one_letter_code
_entity_poly.pdbx_strand_id
1 'polypeptide(L)'
;MGQLPSSTRHLNSHLSTLGTPSSNSAFSQSIFDFTKIVLGFDLIQPGFPSSPPVVQTTNYIHRSDEVLNNTSIFNKFRISVLQNQDSLQECAGKRKCIPVVVREWFAADIEKTQVTHISFAWDEKPDSSFNSWFSKMILKHWDFAKSQGFFTKYLFAPSHDTMANAAKVIFRWLVGRQNILKKTRVNSNWQMSASSNQKKSRIRRQLVEHRVDTCLHYSLPEEVTKIFETTLCTSDTEIDDEGNLTRVDVNWRSNELGDLAHRMDQLTIERLVAEKGRSRVRSMNLLELRRKGVVANLKDANIPLGLPCNCYKPEFMASQSAVAVEFLQVDNTLINFPRI
;
A
#
# COMPACT_ATOMS: atom_id res chain seq x y z
N MET A 1 -29.80 11.63 -0.03
CA MET A 1 -28.47 11.67 -0.69
C MET A 1 -27.49 10.90 0.17
N GLY A 2 -26.85 9.85 -0.35
CA GLY A 2 -25.92 9.01 0.41
C GLY A 2 -24.59 9.70 0.65
N GLN A 3 -24.09 9.69 1.90
CA GLN A 3 -22.74 10.16 2.22
C GLN A 3 -21.70 9.32 1.49
N LEU A 4 -20.72 9.98 0.87
CA LEU A 4 -19.54 9.33 0.30
C LEU A 4 -18.80 8.54 1.40
N PRO A 5 -18.24 7.35 1.09
CA PRO A 5 -17.55 6.54 2.07
C PRO A 5 -16.44 7.32 2.79
N SER A 6 -16.49 7.36 4.13
CA SER A 6 -15.57 8.12 4.98
C SER A 6 -14.15 7.54 5.05
N SER A 7 -13.93 6.31 4.60
CA SER A 7 -12.62 5.66 4.56
C SER A 7 -12.27 5.17 3.15
N THR A 8 -10.99 5.28 2.76
CA THR A 8 -10.47 4.73 1.49
C THR A 8 -10.75 3.22 1.39
N ARG A 9 -10.81 2.51 2.53
CA ARG A 9 -11.14 1.08 2.58
C ARG A 9 -12.57 0.81 2.14
N HIS A 10 -13.54 1.57 2.63
CA HIS A 10 -14.95 1.43 2.24
C HIS A 10 -15.16 1.82 0.77
N LEU A 11 -14.50 2.88 0.30
CA LEU A 11 -14.53 3.23 -1.13
C LEU A 11 -13.98 2.09 -1.99
N ASN A 12 -12.82 1.52 -1.62
CA ASN A 12 -12.24 0.40 -2.37
C ASN A 12 -13.17 -0.82 -2.39
N SER A 13 -13.80 -1.15 -1.26
CA SER A 13 -14.77 -2.25 -1.17
C SER A 13 -15.96 -2.01 -2.12
N HIS A 14 -16.59 -0.84 -2.01
CA HIS A 14 -17.73 -0.46 -2.85
C HIS A 14 -17.41 -0.42 -4.35
N LEU A 15 -16.25 0.14 -4.73
CA LEU A 15 -15.84 0.13 -6.13
C LEU A 15 -15.58 -1.29 -6.65
N SER A 16 -15.08 -2.18 -5.80
CA SER A 16 -14.87 -3.58 -6.17
C SER A 16 -16.21 -4.29 -6.41
N THR A 17 -17.24 -4.03 -5.59
CA THR A 17 -18.59 -4.59 -5.82
C THR A 17 -19.23 -4.06 -7.10
N LEU A 18 -18.85 -2.86 -7.55
CA LEU A 18 -19.29 -2.27 -8.83
C LEU A 18 -18.46 -2.74 -10.04
N GLY A 19 -17.66 -3.80 -9.90
CA GLY A 19 -16.83 -4.36 -10.97
C GLY A 19 -15.62 -3.50 -11.35
N THR A 20 -15.23 -2.53 -10.51
CA THR A 20 -14.04 -1.71 -10.79
C THR A 20 -12.78 -2.56 -10.62
N PRO A 21 -11.84 -2.54 -11.59
CA PRO A 21 -10.60 -3.31 -11.49
C PRO A 21 -9.82 -2.97 -10.21
N SER A 22 -9.14 -3.95 -9.62
CA SER A 22 -8.33 -3.73 -8.41
C SER A 22 -7.26 -2.66 -8.63
N SER A 23 -6.84 -1.95 -7.57
CA SER A 23 -5.82 -0.90 -7.67
C SER A 23 -4.49 -1.40 -8.25
N ASN A 24 -4.17 -2.69 -8.07
CA ASN A 24 -2.96 -3.33 -8.58
C ASN A 24 -3.12 -3.94 -9.98
N SER A 25 -4.33 -3.92 -10.56
CA SER A 25 -4.56 -4.40 -11.93
C SER A 25 -3.76 -3.57 -12.94
N ALA A 26 -3.36 -4.20 -14.05
CA ALA A 26 -2.66 -3.50 -15.13
C ALA A 26 -3.43 -2.26 -15.60
N PHE A 27 -4.76 -2.37 -15.73
CA PHE A 27 -5.67 -1.28 -16.13
C PHE A 27 -5.64 -0.10 -15.15
N SER A 28 -5.66 -0.37 -13.85
CA SER A 28 -5.58 0.71 -12.87
C SER A 28 -4.20 1.35 -12.85
N GLN A 29 -3.14 0.54 -12.97
CA GLN A 29 -1.77 1.02 -12.97
C GLN A 29 -1.44 1.87 -14.20
N SER A 30 -1.98 1.56 -15.39
CA SER A 30 -1.78 2.41 -16.58
C SER A 30 -2.38 3.80 -16.41
N ILE A 31 -3.59 3.89 -15.83
CA ILE A 31 -4.22 5.18 -15.54
C ILE A 31 -3.40 5.93 -14.48
N PHE A 32 -2.98 5.25 -13.40
CA PHE A 32 -2.19 5.90 -12.35
C PHE A 32 -0.84 6.41 -12.84
N ASP A 33 -0.16 5.65 -13.68
CA ASP A 33 1.12 6.03 -14.26
C ASP A 33 0.95 7.17 -15.25
N PHE A 34 -0.07 7.11 -16.10
CA PHE A 34 -0.42 8.22 -16.99
C PHE A 34 -0.74 9.50 -16.22
N THR A 35 -1.61 9.43 -15.19
CA THR A 35 -1.95 10.57 -14.32
C THR A 35 -0.70 11.18 -13.67
N LYS A 36 0.23 10.36 -13.19
CA LYS A 36 1.50 10.85 -12.61
C LYS A 36 2.35 11.59 -13.64
N ILE A 37 2.46 11.07 -14.86
CA ILE A 37 3.25 11.67 -15.93
C ILE A 37 2.68 13.03 -16.33
N VAL A 38 1.37 13.12 -16.55
CA VAL A 38 0.74 14.40 -16.95
C VAL A 38 0.76 15.45 -15.84
N LEU A 39 0.77 15.03 -14.58
CA LEU A 39 0.98 15.92 -13.43
C LEU A 39 2.45 16.30 -13.21
N GLY A 40 3.38 15.74 -13.99
CA GLY A 40 4.80 16.01 -13.82
C GLY A 40 5.39 15.47 -12.52
N PHE A 41 4.84 14.37 -12.01
CA PHE A 41 5.36 13.74 -10.79
C PHE A 41 6.82 13.31 -11.00
N ASP A 42 7.73 13.99 -10.31
CA ASP A 42 9.15 13.69 -10.33
C ASP A 42 9.47 12.57 -9.32
N LEU A 43 10.27 11.60 -9.74
CA LEU A 43 10.79 10.55 -8.87
C LEU A 43 11.97 11.05 -8.03
N ILE A 44 12.64 12.12 -8.45
CA ILE A 44 13.82 12.69 -7.80
C ILE A 44 13.41 13.64 -6.66
N GLN A 45 12.42 14.52 -6.90
CA GLN A 45 11.73 15.25 -5.83
C GLN A 45 10.30 14.75 -5.68
N PRO A 46 10.03 13.82 -4.74
CA PRO A 46 8.73 13.19 -4.60
C PRO A 46 7.69 14.20 -4.12
N GLY A 47 7.00 14.83 -5.06
CA GLY A 47 5.97 15.81 -4.80
C GLY A 47 4.98 15.87 -5.95
N PHE A 48 3.70 15.82 -5.63
CA PHE A 48 2.68 16.25 -6.58
C PHE A 48 2.68 17.78 -6.62
N PRO A 49 2.31 18.40 -7.76
CA PRO A 49 2.10 19.83 -7.81
C PRO A 49 1.08 20.26 -6.74
N SER A 50 1.26 21.46 -6.18
CA SER A 50 0.32 22.03 -5.21
C SER A 50 -1.09 22.15 -5.81
N SER A 51 -2.09 22.39 -4.95
CA SER A 51 -3.43 22.74 -5.43
C SER A 51 -3.35 24.00 -6.29
N PRO A 52 -4.17 24.12 -7.36
CA PRO A 52 -4.32 25.37 -8.06
C PRO A 52 -4.74 26.52 -7.14
N PRO A 53 -4.41 27.77 -7.47
CA PRO A 53 -4.92 28.94 -6.75
C PRO A 53 -6.45 28.92 -6.69
N VAL A 54 -7.03 29.34 -5.56
CA VAL A 54 -8.48 29.40 -5.34
C VAL A 54 -9.19 30.19 -6.44
N VAL A 55 -8.55 31.24 -6.97
CA VAL A 55 -9.08 32.04 -8.08
C VAL A 55 -9.32 31.18 -9.34
N GLN A 56 -8.44 30.22 -9.65
CA GLN A 56 -8.60 29.34 -10.80
C GLN A 56 -9.76 28.37 -10.61
N THR A 57 -9.92 27.82 -9.40
CA THR A 57 -10.97 26.84 -9.13
C THR A 57 -12.34 27.49 -8.91
N THR A 58 -12.40 28.67 -8.30
CA THR A 58 -13.64 29.43 -8.04
C THR A 58 -14.18 30.07 -9.32
N ASN A 59 -13.30 30.61 -10.17
CA ASN A 59 -13.68 31.15 -11.48
C ASN A 59 -13.83 30.06 -12.55
N TYR A 60 -13.75 28.78 -12.17
CA TYR A 60 -14.07 27.68 -13.05
C TYR A 60 -15.59 27.62 -13.25
N ILE A 61 -16.08 28.47 -14.14
CA ILE A 61 -17.41 28.36 -14.74
C ILE A 61 -17.39 27.09 -15.59
N HIS A 62 -18.43 26.27 -15.51
CA HIS A 62 -18.58 25.00 -16.22
C HIS A 62 -18.21 25.17 -17.70
N ARG A 63 -16.94 24.96 -18.06
CA ARG A 63 -16.46 25.15 -19.43
C ARG A 63 -17.08 24.05 -20.28
N SER A 64 -17.64 24.44 -21.42
CA SER A 64 -18.52 23.63 -22.27
C SER A 64 -17.90 22.27 -22.62
N ASP A 65 -18.77 21.27 -22.84
CA ASP A 65 -18.38 19.95 -23.36
C ASP A 65 -17.55 20.02 -24.66
N GLU A 66 -17.55 21.18 -25.34
CA GLU A 66 -16.76 21.47 -26.54
C GLU A 66 -15.26 21.20 -26.36
N VAL A 67 -14.67 21.56 -25.21
CA VAL A 67 -13.23 21.31 -24.98
C VAL A 67 -12.95 19.82 -24.81
N LEU A 68 -13.83 19.11 -24.09
CA LEU A 68 -13.72 17.67 -23.89
C LEU A 68 -13.85 16.94 -25.24
N ASN A 69 -14.70 17.45 -26.13
CA ASN A 69 -14.92 16.91 -27.46
C ASN A 69 -13.90 17.38 -28.51
N ASN A 70 -13.07 18.39 -28.19
CA ASN A 70 -12.08 18.92 -29.13
C ASN A 70 -10.90 17.95 -29.29
N THR A 71 -10.83 17.26 -30.43
CA THR A 71 -9.76 16.31 -30.78
C THR A 71 -8.68 16.91 -31.69
N SER A 72 -8.73 18.21 -31.99
CA SER A 72 -7.75 18.86 -32.89
C SER A 72 -6.29 18.70 -32.43
N ILE A 73 -6.06 18.68 -31.11
CA ILE A 73 -4.74 18.46 -30.53
C ILE A 73 -4.19 17.07 -30.86
N PHE A 74 -5.07 16.06 -30.95
CA PHE A 74 -4.70 14.69 -31.26
C PHE A 74 -4.27 14.50 -32.71
N ASN A 75 -4.78 15.32 -33.63
CA ASN A 75 -4.29 15.32 -35.01
C ASN A 75 -2.89 15.94 -35.10
N LYS A 76 -2.64 17.05 -34.38
CA LYS A 76 -1.30 17.64 -34.27
C LYS A 76 -0.30 16.65 -33.66
N PHE A 77 -0.72 15.94 -32.62
CA PHE A 77 0.05 14.84 -32.04
C PHE A 77 0.43 13.80 -33.10
N ARG A 78 -0.54 13.30 -33.89
CA ARG A 78 -0.29 12.18 -34.81
C ARG A 78 0.76 12.57 -35.84
N ILE A 79 0.65 13.80 -36.34
CA ILE A 79 1.63 14.39 -37.25
C ILE A 79 3.00 14.48 -36.55
N SER A 80 3.08 14.98 -35.32
CA SER A 80 4.33 15.09 -34.57
C SER A 80 4.99 13.74 -34.29
N VAL A 81 4.20 12.70 -33.99
CA VAL A 81 4.67 11.33 -33.74
C VAL A 81 5.25 10.72 -35.02
N LEU A 82 4.59 10.96 -36.17
CA LEU A 82 5.08 10.52 -37.48
C LEU A 82 6.37 11.23 -37.89
N GLN A 83 6.50 12.51 -37.54
CA GLN A 83 7.65 13.34 -37.93
C GLN A 83 8.87 13.17 -37.01
N ASN A 84 8.66 12.90 -35.71
CA ASN A 84 9.73 12.89 -34.71
C ASN A 84 9.63 11.65 -33.80
N GLN A 85 10.00 10.47 -34.32
CA GLN A 85 10.03 9.24 -33.53
C GLN A 85 10.96 9.31 -32.32
N ASP A 86 12.01 10.14 -32.38
CA ASP A 86 12.95 10.33 -31.27
C ASP A 86 12.27 10.88 -30.00
N SER A 87 11.19 11.66 -30.15
CA SER A 87 10.39 12.17 -29.01
C SER A 87 9.67 11.08 -28.21
N LEU A 88 9.59 9.84 -28.74
CA LEU A 88 8.98 8.69 -28.09
C LEU A 88 9.99 7.83 -27.31
N GLN A 89 11.30 8.10 -27.43
CA GLN A 89 12.33 7.27 -26.81
C GLN A 89 12.31 7.38 -25.28
N GLU A 90 12.04 8.59 -24.75
CA GLU A 90 11.94 8.79 -23.31
C GLU A 90 10.58 8.32 -22.79
N CYS A 91 10.59 7.18 -22.09
CA CYS A 91 9.39 6.56 -21.54
C CYS A 91 9.41 6.51 -20.01
N ALA A 92 8.27 6.86 -19.41
CA ALA A 92 8.01 6.82 -17.99
C ALA A 92 6.96 5.76 -17.61
N GLY A 93 6.58 5.78 -16.32
CA GLY A 93 5.69 4.81 -15.70
C GLY A 93 6.40 3.53 -15.27
N LYS A 94 5.72 2.71 -14.47
CA LYS A 94 6.27 1.49 -13.88
C LYS A 94 6.75 0.49 -14.92
N ARG A 95 6.10 0.46 -16.09
CA ARG A 95 6.45 -0.42 -17.22
C ARG A 95 7.40 0.22 -18.23
N LYS A 96 7.78 1.50 -18.07
CA LYS A 96 8.63 2.25 -19.03
C LYS A 96 8.15 2.09 -20.47
N CYS A 97 6.92 2.52 -20.74
CA CYS A 97 6.32 2.46 -22.09
C CYS A 97 5.41 3.64 -22.42
N ILE A 98 5.22 4.57 -21.49
CA ILE A 98 4.39 5.76 -21.72
C ILE A 98 5.36 6.89 -22.06
N PRO A 99 5.35 7.45 -23.28
CA PRO A 99 6.25 8.54 -23.65
C PRO A 99 6.06 9.75 -22.74
N VAL A 100 7.15 10.40 -22.30
CA VAL A 100 7.09 11.56 -21.40
C VAL A 100 6.46 12.78 -22.08
N VAL A 101 6.64 12.90 -23.40
CA VAL A 101 6.06 13.95 -24.26
C VAL A 101 4.52 14.04 -24.17
N VAL A 102 3.82 13.00 -23.68
CA VAL A 102 2.37 13.07 -23.39
C VAL A 102 2.00 14.16 -22.40
N ARG A 103 2.92 14.55 -21.53
CA ARG A 103 2.74 15.68 -20.61
C ARG A 103 2.65 17.00 -21.36
N GLU A 104 3.51 17.23 -22.35
CA GLU A 104 3.54 18.46 -23.15
C GLU A 104 2.26 18.60 -23.96
N TRP A 105 1.80 17.49 -24.56
CA TRP A 105 0.53 17.46 -25.31
C TRP A 105 -0.68 17.71 -24.42
N PHE A 106 -0.66 17.15 -23.20
CA PHE A 106 -1.69 17.41 -22.20
C PHE A 106 -1.69 18.89 -21.79
N ALA A 107 -0.52 19.46 -21.50
CA ALA A 107 -0.38 20.87 -21.14
C ALA A 107 -0.87 21.81 -22.25
N ALA A 108 -0.49 21.54 -23.51
CA ALA A 108 -0.92 22.33 -24.66
C ALA A 108 -2.44 22.28 -24.91
N ASP A 109 -3.12 21.19 -24.54
CA ASP A 109 -4.58 21.13 -24.63
C ASP A 109 -5.25 21.87 -23.47
N ILE A 110 -4.68 21.77 -22.26
CA ILE A 110 -5.18 22.48 -21.08
C ILE A 110 -5.00 23.98 -21.21
N GLU A 111 -3.92 24.47 -21.82
CA GLU A 111 -3.67 25.91 -21.99
C GLU A 111 -4.82 26.62 -22.75
N LYS A 112 -5.45 25.93 -23.70
CA LYS A 112 -6.65 26.43 -24.42
C LYS A 112 -7.84 26.68 -23.50
N THR A 113 -7.82 26.10 -22.32
CA THR A 113 -8.83 26.27 -21.27
C THR A 113 -8.46 27.32 -20.25
N GLN A 114 -7.42 28.14 -20.51
CA GLN A 114 -6.91 29.18 -19.62
C GLN A 114 -6.59 28.67 -18.19
N VAL A 115 -6.41 27.36 -18.05
CA VAL A 115 -5.93 26.74 -16.82
C VAL A 115 -4.42 26.72 -16.93
N THR A 116 -3.76 27.46 -16.03
CA THR A 116 -2.30 27.60 -16.04
C THR A 116 -1.65 26.66 -15.04
N HIS A 117 -2.34 26.35 -13.93
CA HIS A 117 -1.85 25.43 -12.92
C HIS A 117 -2.42 24.03 -13.13
N ILE A 118 -1.60 23.13 -13.70
CA ILE A 118 -1.94 21.74 -14.04
C ILE A 118 -1.85 20.86 -12.79
N SER A 119 -2.94 20.78 -12.04
CA SER A 119 -3.03 19.95 -10.83
C SER A 119 -4.50 19.72 -10.46
N PHE A 120 -4.74 18.74 -9.59
CA PHE A 120 -6.05 18.62 -8.94
C PHE A 120 -6.20 19.67 -7.84
N ALA A 121 -7.43 20.10 -7.58
CA ALA A 121 -7.77 20.88 -6.39
C ALA A 121 -7.80 19.95 -5.18
N TRP A 122 -6.62 19.68 -4.58
CA TRP A 122 -6.46 18.69 -3.52
C TRP A 122 -7.28 18.99 -2.26
N ASP A 123 -7.59 20.26 -2.05
CA ASP A 123 -8.33 20.79 -0.90
C ASP A 123 -9.85 20.77 -1.09
N GLU A 124 -10.31 20.64 -2.33
CA GLU A 124 -11.73 20.54 -2.65
C GLU A 124 -12.24 19.11 -2.56
N LYS A 125 -13.56 18.94 -2.67
CA LYS A 125 -14.15 17.60 -2.74
C LYS A 125 -13.65 16.87 -4.01
N PRO A 126 -13.47 15.54 -3.96
CA PRO A 126 -13.05 14.77 -5.14
C PRO A 126 -13.97 14.93 -6.36
N ASP A 127 -15.25 15.20 -6.11
CA ASP A 127 -16.31 15.42 -7.10
C ASP A 127 -16.61 16.91 -7.36
N SER A 128 -15.73 17.83 -6.94
CA SER A 128 -15.88 19.26 -7.30
C SER A 128 -15.90 19.43 -8.82
N SER A 129 -16.57 20.49 -9.30
CA SER A 129 -16.69 20.76 -10.74
C SER A 129 -15.33 20.78 -11.44
N PHE A 130 -14.33 21.39 -10.81
CA PHE A 130 -12.96 21.44 -11.31
C PHE A 130 -12.31 20.05 -11.34
N ASN A 131 -12.35 19.29 -10.24
CA ASN A 131 -11.74 17.95 -10.17
C ASN A 131 -12.42 16.94 -11.11
N SER A 132 -13.73 17.05 -11.29
CA SER A 132 -14.51 16.26 -12.24
C SER A 132 -14.09 16.55 -13.69
N TRP A 133 -14.01 17.83 -14.07
CA TRP A 133 -13.51 18.23 -15.38
C TRP A 133 -12.06 17.79 -15.61
N PHE A 134 -11.17 18.04 -14.65
CA PHE A 134 -9.75 17.71 -14.78
C PHE A 134 -9.54 16.19 -14.92
N SER A 135 -10.34 15.40 -14.19
CA SER A 135 -10.38 13.94 -14.36
C SER A 135 -10.78 13.55 -15.78
N LYS A 136 -11.82 14.18 -16.35
CA LYS A 136 -12.25 13.92 -17.73
C LYS A 136 -11.17 14.30 -18.75
N MET A 137 -10.44 15.40 -18.54
CA MET A 137 -9.31 15.78 -19.39
C MET A 137 -8.19 14.73 -19.36
N ILE A 138 -7.84 14.22 -18.18
CA ILE A 138 -6.86 13.13 -18.05
C ILE A 138 -7.34 11.89 -18.81
N LEU A 139 -8.61 11.50 -18.63
CA LEU A 139 -9.17 10.31 -19.28
C LEU A 139 -9.26 10.45 -20.81
N LYS A 140 -9.59 11.66 -21.31
CA LYS A 140 -9.58 12.00 -22.73
C LYS A 140 -8.21 11.73 -23.36
N HIS A 141 -7.14 12.20 -22.72
CA HIS A 141 -5.77 11.98 -23.19
C HIS A 141 -5.27 10.54 -22.95
N TRP A 142 -5.69 9.90 -21.86
CA TRP A 142 -5.37 8.51 -21.58
C TRP A 142 -5.98 7.56 -22.63
N ASP A 143 -7.26 7.75 -22.98
CA ASP A 143 -7.94 6.93 -23.99
C ASP A 143 -7.32 7.15 -25.38
N PHE A 144 -6.96 8.39 -25.69
CA PHE A 144 -6.19 8.68 -26.89
C PHE A 144 -4.83 7.96 -26.90
N ALA A 145 -4.01 8.09 -25.85
CA ALA A 145 -2.73 7.39 -25.73
C ALA A 145 -2.87 5.86 -25.84
N LYS A 146 -3.98 5.31 -25.32
CA LYS A 146 -4.33 3.90 -25.46
C LYS A 146 -4.58 3.52 -26.91
N SER A 147 -5.34 4.33 -27.67
CA SER A 147 -5.55 4.11 -29.10
C SER A 147 -4.26 4.14 -29.94
N GLN A 148 -3.20 4.77 -29.42
CA GLN A 148 -1.88 4.85 -30.06
C GLN A 148 -0.93 3.72 -29.62
N GLY A 149 -1.38 2.79 -28.76
CA GLY A 149 -0.57 1.65 -28.33
C GLY A 149 0.45 1.95 -27.23
N PHE A 150 0.36 3.08 -26.53
CA PHE A 150 1.34 3.45 -25.49
C PHE A 150 1.26 2.61 -24.20
N PHE A 151 0.25 1.75 -24.10
CA PHE A 151 0.08 0.84 -22.96
C PHE A 151 0.28 -0.63 -23.33
N THR A 152 0.99 -0.95 -24.42
CA THR A 152 1.28 -2.33 -24.85
C THR A 152 1.88 -3.22 -23.76
N LYS A 153 2.66 -2.66 -22.83
CA LYS A 153 3.23 -3.42 -21.69
C LYS A 153 2.28 -3.59 -20.49
N TYR A 154 1.06 -3.04 -20.57
CA TYR A 154 0.01 -3.26 -19.59
C TYR A 154 -1.05 -4.19 -20.18
N LEU A 155 -1.05 -5.43 -19.73
CA LEU A 155 -2.00 -6.44 -20.18
C LEU A 155 -3.35 -6.24 -19.47
N PHE A 156 -4.23 -5.45 -20.06
CA PHE A 156 -5.58 -5.23 -19.56
C PHE A 156 -6.49 -6.41 -19.92
N ALA A 157 -7.36 -6.80 -18.99
CA ALA A 157 -8.48 -7.66 -19.35
C ALA A 157 -9.51 -6.82 -20.16
N PRO A 158 -10.05 -7.32 -21.28
CA PRO A 158 -11.05 -6.59 -22.05
C PRO A 158 -12.28 -6.16 -21.22
N SER A 159 -12.68 -6.98 -20.24
CA SER A 159 -13.77 -6.66 -19.30
C SER A 159 -13.50 -5.43 -18.43
N HIS A 160 -12.24 -5.05 -18.24
CA HIS A 160 -11.85 -3.87 -17.48
C HIS A 160 -11.89 -2.60 -18.34
N ASP A 161 -11.70 -2.72 -19.66
CA ASP A 161 -11.46 -1.60 -20.57
C ASP A 161 -12.73 -0.85 -20.95
N THR A 162 -13.28 -0.11 -19.98
CA THR A 162 -14.42 0.78 -20.20
C THR A 162 -14.14 2.17 -19.63
N MET A 163 -14.67 3.22 -20.26
CA MET A 163 -14.56 4.59 -19.75
C MET A 163 -15.22 4.76 -18.38
N ALA A 164 -16.27 3.99 -18.10
CA ALA A 164 -16.90 3.96 -16.78
C ALA A 164 -15.94 3.42 -15.71
N ASN A 165 -15.20 2.34 -15.99
CA ASN A 165 -14.17 1.84 -15.08
C ASN A 165 -13.01 2.82 -14.97
N ALA A 166 -12.59 3.45 -16.07
CA ALA A 166 -11.51 4.45 -16.04
C ALA A 166 -11.87 5.64 -15.12
N ALA A 167 -13.10 6.13 -15.19
CA ALA A 167 -13.65 7.16 -14.29
C ALA A 167 -13.64 6.74 -12.81
N LYS A 168 -14.06 5.50 -12.51
CA LYS A 168 -13.99 4.97 -11.13
C LYS A 168 -12.55 4.84 -10.64
N VAL A 169 -11.62 4.43 -11.52
CA VAL A 169 -10.20 4.29 -11.20
C VAL A 169 -9.55 5.63 -10.89
N ILE A 170 -9.77 6.66 -11.71
CA ILE A 170 -9.19 7.99 -11.46
C ILE A 170 -9.78 8.63 -10.20
N PHE A 171 -11.09 8.44 -9.94
CA PHE A 171 -11.73 8.88 -8.71
C PHE A 171 -11.12 8.22 -7.47
N ARG A 172 -10.94 6.89 -7.51
CA ARG A 172 -10.26 6.14 -6.43
C ARG A 172 -8.85 6.65 -6.18
N TRP A 173 -8.12 6.96 -7.25
CA TRP A 173 -6.76 7.50 -7.16
C TRP A 173 -6.75 8.87 -6.47
N LEU A 174 -7.64 9.78 -6.91
CA LEU A 174 -7.77 11.12 -6.35
C LEU A 174 -8.10 11.08 -4.84
N VAL A 175 -9.11 10.31 -4.45
CA VAL A 175 -9.49 10.15 -3.03
C VAL A 175 -8.33 9.58 -2.22
N GLY A 176 -7.66 8.55 -2.74
CA GLY A 176 -6.50 7.95 -2.10
C GLY A 176 -5.38 8.97 -1.88
N ARG A 177 -5.11 9.83 -2.88
CA ARG A 177 -4.09 10.87 -2.80
C ARG A 177 -4.45 12.00 -1.85
N GLN A 178 -5.68 12.51 -1.89
CA GLN A 178 -6.15 13.51 -0.94
C GLN A 178 -6.04 13.01 0.51
N ASN A 179 -6.36 11.74 0.77
CA ASN A 179 -6.22 11.15 2.09
C ASN A 179 -4.75 11.05 2.55
N ILE A 180 -3.82 10.75 1.64
CA ILE A 180 -2.39 10.79 1.94
C ILE A 180 -1.95 12.22 2.27
N LEU A 181 -2.31 13.20 1.44
CA LEU A 181 -1.95 14.61 1.64
C LEU A 181 -2.50 15.16 2.97
N LYS A 182 -3.76 14.86 3.30
CA LYS A 182 -4.37 15.23 4.59
C LYS A 182 -3.58 14.66 5.77
N LYS A 183 -3.21 13.38 5.72
CA LYS A 183 -2.43 12.74 6.79
C LYS A 183 -1.01 13.31 6.89
N THR A 184 -0.36 13.59 5.77
CA THR A 184 0.97 14.21 5.73
C THR A 184 0.95 15.64 6.28
N ARG A 185 -0.12 16.41 6.07
CA ARG A 185 -0.25 17.76 6.67
C ARG A 185 -0.44 17.72 8.18
N VAL A 186 -1.19 16.75 8.70
CA VAL A 186 -1.38 16.56 10.14
C VAL A 186 -0.12 16.03 10.81
N ASN A 187 0.59 15.12 10.13
CA ASN A 187 1.85 14.55 10.60
C ASN A 187 2.81 14.42 9.42
N SER A 188 3.81 15.31 9.37
CA SER A 188 4.82 15.35 8.30
C SER A 188 5.55 14.00 8.13
N ASN A 189 5.77 13.31 9.25
CA ASN A 189 6.45 12.01 9.28
C ASN A 189 5.50 10.83 9.00
N TRP A 190 4.22 11.07 8.75
CA TRP A 190 3.21 10.01 8.58
C TRP A 190 3.60 8.99 7.52
N GLN A 191 4.18 9.41 6.40
CA GLN A 191 4.58 8.49 5.33
C GLN A 191 5.71 7.56 5.78
N MET A 192 6.70 8.09 6.51
CA MET A 192 7.79 7.29 7.08
C MET A 192 7.24 6.32 8.14
N SER A 193 6.38 6.79 9.04
CA SER A 193 5.74 5.95 10.05
C SER A 193 4.84 4.87 9.42
N ALA A 194 4.05 5.20 8.39
CA ALA A 194 3.19 4.26 7.70
C ALA A 194 4.00 3.19 6.94
N SER A 195 5.09 3.58 6.28
CA SER A 195 6.00 2.66 5.61
C SER A 195 6.69 1.73 6.62
N SER A 196 7.17 2.28 7.75
CA SER A 196 7.75 1.51 8.85
C SER A 196 6.74 0.52 9.42
N ASN A 197 5.51 0.94 9.69
CA ASN A 197 4.43 0.09 10.20
C ASN A 197 4.04 -1.00 9.19
N GLN A 198 4.01 -0.70 7.89
CA GLN A 198 3.76 -1.71 6.85
C GLN A 198 4.89 -2.75 6.80
N LYS A 199 6.15 -2.33 6.95
CA LYS A 199 7.31 -3.22 7.04
C LYS A 199 7.21 -4.12 8.27
N LYS A 200 6.92 -3.55 9.45
CA LYS A 200 6.70 -4.31 10.70
C LYS A 200 5.56 -5.33 10.56
N SER A 201 4.42 -4.92 10.00
CA SER A 201 3.26 -5.81 9.76
C SER A 201 3.60 -6.96 8.81
N ARG A 202 4.33 -6.71 7.72
CA ARG A 202 4.78 -7.75 6.79
C ARG A 202 5.71 -8.76 7.46
N ILE A 203 6.64 -8.27 8.28
CA ILE A 203 7.57 -9.12 9.05
C ILE A 203 6.79 -10.03 10.00
N ARG A 204 5.89 -9.47 10.83
CA ARG A 204 5.06 -10.27 11.75
C ARG A 204 4.25 -11.34 11.03
N ARG A 205 3.62 -10.99 9.90
CA ARG A 205 2.82 -11.95 9.13
C ARG A 205 3.67 -13.10 8.58
N GLN A 206 4.86 -12.81 8.06
CA GLN A 206 5.76 -13.86 7.57
C GLN A 206 6.18 -14.82 8.70
N LEU A 207 6.44 -14.28 9.90
CA LEU A 207 6.76 -15.11 11.07
C LEU A 207 5.58 -15.98 11.51
N VAL A 208 4.34 -15.45 11.48
CA VAL A 208 3.13 -16.23 11.74
C VAL A 208 3.04 -17.40 10.77
N GLU A 209 3.07 -17.10 9.46
CA GLU A 209 2.96 -18.10 8.39
C GLU A 209 4.00 -19.21 8.59
N HIS A 210 5.26 -18.84 8.77
CA HIS A 210 6.34 -19.81 8.97
C HIS A 210 6.16 -20.67 10.22
N ARG A 211 5.80 -20.07 11.36
CA ARG A 211 5.64 -20.78 12.64
C ARG A 211 4.44 -21.71 12.62
N VAL A 212 3.30 -21.26 12.07
CA VAL A 212 2.11 -22.09 11.91
C VAL A 212 2.42 -23.27 10.99
N ASP A 213 3.02 -23.03 9.83
CA ASP A 213 3.41 -24.12 8.92
C ASP A 213 4.35 -25.12 9.63
N THR A 214 5.26 -24.62 10.48
CA THR A 214 6.19 -25.48 11.23
C THR A 214 5.48 -26.29 12.29
N CYS A 215 4.53 -25.70 13.04
CA CYS A 215 3.69 -26.42 13.99
C CYS A 215 2.93 -27.56 13.29
N LEU A 216 2.34 -27.29 12.13
CA LEU A 216 1.63 -28.28 11.32
C LEU A 216 2.58 -29.38 10.82
N HIS A 217 3.77 -29.02 10.33
CA HIS A 217 4.76 -29.98 9.83
C HIS A 217 5.20 -30.98 10.92
N TYR A 218 5.43 -30.49 12.14
CA TYR A 218 5.84 -31.33 13.28
C TYR A 218 4.65 -31.91 14.07
N SER A 219 3.41 -31.74 13.58
CA SER A 219 2.20 -32.25 14.22
C SER A 219 2.06 -31.82 15.70
N LEU A 220 2.36 -30.55 15.99
CA LEU A 220 2.21 -30.01 17.34
C LEU A 220 0.72 -29.89 17.72
N PRO A 221 0.39 -29.89 19.02
CA PRO A 221 -0.99 -29.72 19.49
C PRO A 221 -1.65 -28.46 18.91
N GLU A 222 -2.96 -28.55 18.66
CA GLU A 222 -3.75 -27.46 18.07
C GLU A 222 -3.70 -26.20 18.95
N GLU A 223 -3.73 -26.38 20.27
CA GLU A 223 -3.72 -25.30 21.24
C GLU A 223 -2.39 -24.53 21.20
N VAL A 224 -1.28 -25.21 20.91
CA VAL A 224 0.04 -24.57 20.69
C VAL A 224 0.08 -23.83 19.36
N THR A 225 -0.47 -24.44 18.30
CA THR A 225 -0.51 -23.84 16.96
C THR A 225 -1.31 -22.53 16.97
N LYS A 226 -2.46 -22.53 17.65
CA LYS A 226 -3.37 -21.38 17.79
C LYS A 226 -2.69 -20.15 18.39
N ILE A 227 -1.73 -20.33 19.31
CA ILE A 227 -0.95 -19.22 19.88
C ILE A 227 -0.22 -18.45 18.77
N PHE A 228 0.32 -19.14 17.77
CA PHE A 228 1.12 -18.53 16.71
C PHE A 228 0.31 -17.96 15.54
N GLU A 229 -0.99 -18.24 15.45
CA GLU A 229 -1.88 -17.68 14.41
C GLU A 229 -2.05 -16.15 14.54
N THR A 230 -1.89 -15.63 15.75
CA THR A 230 -2.03 -14.20 16.01
C THR A 230 -0.72 -13.45 15.80
N THR A 231 -0.75 -12.43 14.94
CA THR A 231 0.45 -11.59 14.65
C THR A 231 1.03 -10.89 15.88
N LEU A 232 0.21 -10.63 16.91
CA LEU A 232 0.66 -10.03 18.17
C LEU A 232 1.47 -11.00 19.05
N CYS A 233 1.31 -12.30 18.86
CA CYS A 233 2.05 -13.32 19.62
C CYS A 233 3.47 -13.52 19.08
N THR A 234 3.72 -13.16 17.83
CA THR A 234 5.06 -13.22 17.22
C THR A 234 6.00 -12.17 17.81
N SER A 235 7.31 -12.45 17.81
CA SER A 235 8.26 -11.53 18.43
C SER A 235 8.18 -10.17 17.73
N ASP A 236 8.16 -9.10 18.53
CA ASP A 236 8.49 -7.81 17.97
C ASP A 236 9.94 -7.84 17.50
N THR A 237 10.14 -7.21 16.35
CA THR A 237 11.44 -7.12 15.71
C THR A 237 11.68 -5.64 15.43
N GLU A 238 12.79 -5.14 15.96
CA GLU A 238 13.25 -3.79 15.67
C GLU A 238 14.34 -3.81 14.61
N ILE A 239 14.44 -2.69 13.91
CA ILE A 239 15.49 -2.44 12.95
C ILE A 239 16.31 -1.32 13.58
N ASP A 240 17.57 -1.58 13.87
CA ASP A 240 18.50 -0.55 14.34
C ASP A 240 18.82 0.46 13.23
N ASP A 241 19.51 1.55 13.56
CA ASP A 241 19.86 2.61 12.61
C ASP A 241 20.77 2.07 11.50
N GLU A 242 21.52 0.99 11.75
CA GLU A 242 22.33 0.27 10.76
C GLU A 242 21.55 -0.74 9.90
N GLY A 243 20.25 -0.91 10.14
CA GLY A 243 19.38 -1.79 9.36
C GLY A 243 19.39 -3.27 9.77
N ASN A 244 20.06 -3.65 10.85
CA ASN A 244 20.02 -4.99 11.42
C ASN A 244 18.69 -5.25 12.12
N LEU A 245 18.24 -6.50 12.04
CA LEU A 245 17.04 -6.96 12.74
C LEU A 245 17.41 -7.51 14.11
N THR A 246 16.77 -7.03 15.17
CA THR A 246 16.97 -7.50 16.54
C THR A 246 15.66 -8.03 17.10
N ARG A 247 15.75 -9.07 17.95
CA ARG A 247 14.58 -9.56 18.69
C ARG A 247 14.30 -8.60 19.84
N VAL A 248 13.03 -8.33 20.08
CA VAL A 248 12.58 -7.49 21.19
C VAL A 248 11.89 -8.39 22.21
N ASP A 249 12.33 -8.29 23.47
CA ASP A 249 11.59 -8.89 24.58
C ASP A 249 10.44 -7.97 24.96
N VAL A 250 9.29 -8.57 25.19
CA VAL A 250 8.07 -7.84 25.57
C VAL A 250 7.77 -8.15 27.02
N ASN A 251 7.42 -7.13 27.78
CA ASN A 251 7.19 -7.23 29.21
C ASN A 251 6.09 -8.25 29.60
N TRP A 252 5.13 -8.52 28.72
CA TRP A 252 4.02 -9.42 29.02
C TRP A 252 4.30 -10.91 28.76
N ARG A 253 5.24 -11.28 27.87
CA ARG A 253 5.38 -12.66 27.36
C ARG A 253 6.16 -13.55 28.34
N SER A 254 5.61 -14.69 28.76
CA SER A 254 6.32 -15.65 29.62
C SER A 254 7.62 -16.16 28.98
N ASN A 255 8.58 -16.56 29.81
CA ASN A 255 9.86 -17.09 29.34
C ASN A 255 9.64 -18.38 28.53
N GLU A 256 8.72 -19.22 28.96
CA GLU A 256 8.35 -20.48 28.30
C GLU A 256 7.81 -20.25 26.89
N LEU A 257 6.93 -19.25 26.72
CA LEU A 257 6.42 -18.87 25.40
C LEU A 257 7.54 -18.25 24.53
N GLY A 258 8.44 -17.48 25.15
CA GLY A 258 9.64 -16.95 24.49
C GLY A 258 10.53 -18.06 23.93
N ASP A 259 10.85 -19.04 24.76
CA ASP A 259 11.68 -20.19 24.40
C ASP A 259 11.02 -21.05 23.32
N LEU A 260 9.73 -21.33 23.44
CA LEU A 260 8.99 -22.04 22.40
C LEU A 260 9.02 -21.28 21.07
N ALA A 261 8.80 -19.96 21.10
CA ALA A 261 8.87 -19.13 19.90
C ALA A 261 10.27 -19.14 19.26
N HIS A 262 11.33 -19.19 20.08
CA HIS A 262 12.70 -19.34 19.60
C HIS A 262 12.96 -20.73 19.00
N ARG A 263 12.43 -21.77 19.61
CA ARG A 263 12.54 -23.12 19.09
C ARG A 263 11.79 -23.30 17.78
N MET A 264 10.62 -22.68 17.64
CA MET A 264 9.89 -22.63 16.37
C MET A 264 10.70 -21.97 15.25
N ASP A 265 11.42 -20.90 15.55
CA ASP A 265 12.29 -20.24 14.58
C ASP A 265 13.42 -21.18 14.12
N GLN A 266 14.01 -21.97 15.03
CA GLN A 266 15.04 -22.96 14.71
C GLN A 266 14.48 -24.11 13.86
N LEU A 267 13.37 -24.71 14.26
CA LEU A 267 12.72 -25.79 13.52
C LEU A 267 12.25 -25.35 12.14
N THR A 268 11.82 -24.09 11.99
CA THR A 268 11.51 -23.49 10.68
C THR A 268 12.73 -23.48 9.78
N ILE A 269 13.91 -23.10 10.30
CA ILE A 269 15.16 -23.10 9.55
C ILE A 269 15.52 -24.55 9.16
N GLU A 270 15.48 -25.48 10.11
CA GLU A 270 15.81 -26.89 9.88
C GLU A 270 14.93 -27.51 8.80
N ARG A 271 13.61 -27.34 8.92
CA ARG A 271 12.62 -27.79 7.93
C ARG A 271 12.92 -27.21 6.55
N LEU A 272 13.08 -25.88 6.44
CA LEU A 272 13.34 -25.24 5.16
C LEU A 272 14.69 -25.66 4.55
N VAL A 273 15.69 -25.93 5.38
CA VAL A 273 16.99 -26.46 4.93
C VAL A 273 16.85 -27.87 4.38
N ALA A 274 16.05 -28.72 5.04
CA ALA A 274 15.76 -30.08 4.57
C ALA A 274 14.99 -30.05 3.24
N GLU A 275 13.99 -29.18 3.09
CA GLU A 275 13.15 -29.08 1.89
C GLU A 275 13.85 -28.44 0.68
N LYS A 276 14.62 -27.37 0.91
CA LYS A 276 15.10 -26.47 -0.15
C LYS A 276 16.63 -26.48 -0.30
N GLY A 277 17.34 -27.10 0.63
CA GLY A 277 18.79 -27.09 0.71
C GLY A 277 19.35 -25.82 1.37
N ARG A 278 20.46 -25.97 2.08
CA ARG A 278 21.10 -24.90 2.87
C ARG A 278 21.50 -23.67 2.06
N SER A 279 21.98 -23.86 0.83
CA SER A 279 22.38 -22.75 -0.06
C SER A 279 21.18 -21.85 -0.40
N ARG A 280 20.05 -22.47 -0.77
CA ARG A 280 18.83 -21.76 -1.14
C ARG A 280 18.21 -21.03 0.05
N VAL A 281 18.24 -21.64 1.24
CA VAL A 281 17.77 -20.99 2.48
C VAL A 281 18.60 -19.76 2.82
N ARG A 282 19.93 -19.83 2.69
CA ARG A 282 20.80 -18.65 2.88
C ARG A 282 20.50 -17.56 1.86
N SER A 283 20.33 -17.90 0.58
CA SER A 283 19.98 -16.91 -0.45
C SER A 283 18.60 -16.28 -0.25
N MET A 284 17.68 -16.97 0.44
CA MET A 284 16.34 -16.46 0.76
C MET A 284 16.34 -15.37 1.85
N ASN A 285 17.47 -15.13 2.54
CA ASN A 285 17.59 -14.09 3.58
C ASN A 285 16.46 -14.17 4.64
N LEU A 286 16.23 -15.38 5.16
CA LEU A 286 15.17 -15.65 6.15
C LEU A 286 15.25 -14.72 7.38
N LEU A 287 14.09 -14.32 7.89
CA LEU A 287 13.98 -13.44 9.06
C LEU A 287 14.52 -14.11 10.32
N GLU A 288 14.30 -15.41 10.46
CA GLU A 288 14.75 -16.25 11.58
C GLU A 288 16.28 -16.26 11.70
N LEU A 289 16.99 -16.21 10.57
CA LEU A 289 18.46 -16.13 10.51
C LEU A 289 19.01 -14.72 10.70
N ARG A 290 18.24 -13.69 10.32
CA ARG A 290 18.68 -12.29 10.37
C ARG A 290 18.45 -11.62 11.72
N ARG A 291 17.48 -12.09 12.49
CA ARG A 291 17.15 -11.56 13.82
C ARG A 291 18.25 -11.96 14.81
N LYS A 292 19.08 -11.00 15.20
CA LYS A 292 20.09 -11.15 16.26
C LYS A 292 19.43 -11.14 17.65
N GLY A 293 20.20 -11.44 18.69
CA GLY A 293 19.75 -11.62 20.09
C GLY A 293 18.87 -10.49 20.63
N VAL A 294 18.35 -10.68 21.85
CA VAL A 294 17.43 -9.73 22.49
C VAL A 294 18.19 -8.46 22.86
N VAL A 295 17.78 -7.31 22.31
CA VAL A 295 18.49 -6.02 22.54
C VAL A 295 17.71 -5.08 23.45
N ALA A 296 16.39 -5.19 23.55
CA ALA A 296 15.58 -4.24 24.32
C ALA A 296 14.32 -4.87 24.94
N ASN A 297 13.92 -4.32 26.09
CA ASN A 297 12.63 -4.55 26.73
C ASN A 297 11.64 -3.48 26.26
N LEU A 298 10.65 -3.88 25.47
CA LEU A 298 9.59 -2.97 25.05
C LEU A 298 8.48 -2.96 26.11
N LYS A 299 8.31 -1.79 26.76
CA LYS A 299 7.30 -1.60 27.82
C LYS A 299 5.89 -1.38 27.24
N ASP A 300 5.78 -0.80 26.06
CA ASP A 300 4.50 -0.44 25.42
C ASP A 300 4.15 -1.38 24.25
N ALA A 301 4.41 -2.68 24.41
CA ALA A 301 4.07 -3.68 23.42
C ALA A 301 2.54 -3.90 23.38
N ASN A 302 1.99 -4.15 22.19
CA ASN A 302 0.61 -4.62 22.09
C ASN A 302 0.51 -6.03 22.69
N ILE A 303 -0.49 -6.24 23.54
CA ILE A 303 -0.71 -7.49 24.25
C ILE A 303 -1.78 -8.31 23.51
N PRO A 304 -1.52 -9.57 23.14
CA PRO A 304 -2.53 -10.44 22.58
C PRO A 304 -3.63 -10.74 23.62
N LEU A 305 -4.87 -10.82 23.15
CA LEU A 305 -6.03 -11.20 23.95
C LEU A 305 -6.28 -12.71 23.81
N GLY A 306 -6.88 -13.32 24.84
CA GLY A 306 -7.34 -14.71 24.75
C GLY A 306 -6.24 -15.77 24.77
N LEU A 307 -5.03 -15.43 25.25
CA LEU A 307 -3.98 -16.42 25.41
C LEU A 307 -4.14 -17.21 26.72
N PRO A 308 -3.62 -18.44 26.77
CA PRO A 308 -3.46 -19.21 28.00
C PRO A 308 -2.74 -18.42 29.08
N CYS A 309 -3.11 -18.64 30.34
CA CYS A 309 -2.57 -17.89 31.47
C CYS A 309 -1.04 -18.01 31.60
N ASN A 310 -0.46 -19.17 31.27
CA ASN A 310 0.99 -19.39 31.27
C ASN A 310 1.73 -18.82 30.05
N CYS A 311 1.05 -18.11 29.15
CA CYS A 311 1.69 -17.28 28.12
C CYS A 311 2.10 -15.90 28.64
N TYR A 312 1.58 -15.48 29.79
CA TYR A 312 1.86 -14.18 30.40
C TYR A 312 2.88 -14.30 31.53
N LYS A 313 3.78 -13.31 31.68
CA LYS A 313 4.69 -13.23 32.84
C LYS A 313 3.86 -13.03 34.12
N PRO A 314 4.11 -13.77 35.21
CA PRO A 314 3.42 -13.57 36.48
C PRO A 314 3.55 -12.13 37.01
N GLU A 315 4.73 -11.53 36.87
CA GLU A 315 5.00 -10.16 37.31
C GLU A 315 4.21 -9.14 36.50
N PHE A 316 4.05 -9.39 35.20
CA PHE A 316 3.22 -8.56 34.33
C PHE A 316 1.76 -8.62 34.79
N MET A 317 1.20 -9.82 34.97
CA MET A 317 -0.18 -10.00 35.42
C MET A 317 -0.44 -9.38 36.79
N ALA A 318 0.50 -9.51 37.73
CA ALA A 318 0.42 -8.90 39.05
C ALA A 318 0.46 -7.37 39.03
N SER A 319 1.08 -6.77 38.01
CA SER A 319 1.14 -5.31 37.84
C SER A 319 -0.12 -4.70 37.20
N GLN A 320 -1.02 -5.51 36.66
CA GLN A 320 -2.25 -5.04 36.02
C GLN A 320 -3.40 -4.85 37.02
N SER A 321 -4.32 -3.94 36.71
CA SER A 321 -5.58 -3.82 37.47
C SER A 321 -6.52 -4.99 37.15
N ALA A 322 -7.45 -5.29 38.07
CA ALA A 322 -8.44 -6.36 37.85
C ALA A 322 -9.24 -6.17 36.55
N VAL A 323 -9.61 -4.92 36.24
CA VAL A 323 -10.30 -4.55 34.99
C VAL A 323 -9.41 -4.82 33.77
N ALA A 324 -8.12 -4.49 33.83
CA ALA A 324 -7.20 -4.74 32.72
C ALA A 324 -7.02 -6.26 32.47
N VAL A 325 -6.95 -7.07 33.54
CA VAL A 325 -6.90 -8.53 33.42
C VAL A 325 -8.17 -9.10 32.78
N GLU A 326 -9.35 -8.58 33.13
CA GLU A 326 -10.62 -8.97 32.51
C GLU A 326 -10.63 -8.64 31.01
N PHE A 327 -10.12 -7.47 30.62
CA PHE A 327 -10.00 -7.08 29.21
C PHE A 327 -9.08 -7.99 28.40
N LEU A 328 -8.06 -8.61 29.02
CA LEU A 328 -7.17 -9.55 28.34
C LEU A 328 -7.87 -10.85 27.93
N GLN A 329 -9.05 -11.14 28.51
CA GLN A 329 -9.81 -12.36 28.25
C GLN A 329 -8.96 -13.63 28.42
N VAL A 330 -8.10 -13.64 29.44
CA VAL A 330 -7.12 -14.71 29.67
C VAL A 330 -7.82 -16.06 29.71
N ASP A 331 -7.30 -17.01 28.93
CA ASP A 331 -7.74 -18.40 29.00
C ASP A 331 -7.09 -19.04 30.23
N ASN A 332 -7.91 -19.48 31.19
CA ASN A 332 -7.43 -20.08 32.44
C ASN A 332 -6.84 -21.49 32.25
N THR A 333 -6.81 -22.02 31.03
CA THR A 333 -6.14 -23.28 30.72
C THR A 333 -4.62 -23.14 30.81
N LEU A 334 -3.98 -24.18 31.35
CA LEU A 334 -2.53 -24.35 31.32
C LEU A 334 -2.18 -25.22 30.12
N ILE A 335 -1.50 -24.64 29.13
CA ILE A 335 -1.00 -25.42 27.99
C ILE A 335 0.38 -25.98 28.33
N ASN A 336 0.60 -27.26 28.03
CA ASN A 336 1.92 -27.85 28.11
C ASN A 336 2.75 -27.47 26.88
N PHE A 337 3.74 -26.60 27.05
CA PHE A 337 4.64 -26.26 25.96
C PHE A 337 5.54 -27.45 25.61
N PRO A 338 5.52 -27.93 24.35
CA PRO A 338 6.28 -29.12 23.98
C PRO A 338 7.78 -28.87 24.14
N ARG A 339 8.48 -29.84 24.71
CA ARG A 339 9.95 -29.89 24.73
C ARG A 339 10.41 -30.55 23.44
N ILE A 340 10.56 -29.74 22.40
CA ILE A 340 10.93 -30.12 21.03
C ILE A 340 12.27 -29.54 20.66
#